data_AF-A0A8J8TM80-F1
#
_entry.id   AF-A0A8J8TM80-F1
#
_cell.length_a   1.000
_cell.length_b   1.000
_cell.length_c   1.000
_cell.angle_alpha   90.00
_cell.angle_beta   90.00
_cell.angle_gamma   90.00
#
_symmetry.space_group_name_H-M   'P 1'
#
loop_
_entity.id
_entity.type
_entity.pdbx_description
1 polymer ?
#
loop_
_entity_poly.entity_id
_entity_poly.type
_entity_poly.pdbx_seq_one_letter_code
_entity_poly.pdbx_strand_id
1 'polypeptide(L)'
;MGFNGIKGEINVPGEIPWEIVVVYFVLALFFVFYIGKKYGGLKQFTTLDLVYIAVGAALGVAWEFYIGSYLGRVLPSSPFIGVGFWGRILIVLIFVGLVRKVGSGMLSLLIYNILSDLFHYGFGGEPIFTIYETLTYGLFIDLMIALTGGKIFGIGLKPSNNTNQPEEIVLKSLRRRQTILAVVEGIVLGILFAIPDPIFYLAFFRPFLYGAIVNWQTVTFDLIAFIPGDVIITIIAGLLALRVSRAVGQ
;
A
#
# COMPACT_ATOMS: atom_id res chain seq x y z
N MET A 1 15.40 -29.96 -1.53
CA MET A 1 15.74 -28.64 -0.96
C MET A 1 15.50 -27.63 -2.06
N GLY A 2 14.40 -26.88 -2.00
CA GLY A 2 14.10 -25.86 -3.00
C GLY A 2 14.90 -24.58 -2.78
N PHE A 3 14.95 -23.75 -3.81
CA PHE A 3 15.67 -22.48 -3.82
C PHE A 3 15.25 -21.62 -2.62
N ASN A 4 16.19 -21.26 -1.76
CA ASN A 4 15.95 -20.39 -0.60
C ASN A 4 14.84 -20.86 0.38
N GLY A 5 14.72 -22.17 0.61
CA GLY A 5 13.73 -22.71 1.56
C GLY A 5 12.29 -22.81 1.02
N ILE A 6 12.07 -22.47 -0.26
CA ILE A 6 10.78 -22.59 -0.94
C ILE A 6 10.51 -24.06 -1.26
N LYS A 7 9.37 -24.61 -0.82
CA LYS A 7 8.96 -25.97 -1.20
C LYS A 7 8.29 -26.02 -2.57
N GLY A 8 7.50 -25.00 -2.93
CA GLY A 8 6.75 -24.98 -4.18
C GLY A 8 5.65 -26.04 -4.20
N GLU A 9 4.99 -26.23 -3.05
CA GLU A 9 3.90 -27.19 -2.93
C GLU A 9 2.72 -26.69 -3.77
N ILE A 10 2.09 -27.60 -4.52
CA ILE A 10 0.89 -27.32 -5.29
C ILE A 10 -0.21 -28.28 -4.86
N ASN A 11 -1.46 -27.79 -4.82
CA ASN A 11 -2.64 -28.54 -4.38
C ASN A 11 -2.62 -28.88 -2.89
N VAL A 12 -2.06 -28.00 -2.05
CA VAL A 12 -2.21 -28.13 -0.60
C VAL A 12 -3.71 -27.98 -0.26
N PRO A 13 -4.27 -28.78 0.67
CA PRO A 13 -5.68 -28.68 1.01
C PRO A 13 -6.12 -27.26 1.38
N GLY A 14 -7.09 -26.73 0.63
CA GLY A 14 -7.65 -25.40 0.81
C GLY A 14 -6.83 -24.24 0.23
N GLU A 15 -5.68 -24.51 -0.40
CA GLU A 15 -4.87 -23.52 -1.11
C GLU A 15 -5.60 -22.92 -2.31
N ILE A 16 -5.42 -21.61 -2.52
CA ILE A 16 -5.86 -20.96 -3.75
C ILE A 16 -4.97 -21.45 -4.90
N PRO A 17 -5.53 -21.99 -6.00
CA PRO A 17 -4.74 -22.45 -7.15
C PRO A 17 -3.79 -21.37 -7.67
N TRP A 18 -2.52 -21.73 -7.86
CA TRP A 18 -1.46 -20.80 -8.27
C TRP A 18 -1.76 -20.13 -9.62
N GLU A 19 -2.49 -20.80 -10.51
CA GLU A 19 -2.93 -20.25 -11.80
C GLU A 19 -3.82 -19.02 -11.60
N ILE A 20 -4.72 -19.05 -10.62
CA ILE A 20 -5.61 -17.93 -10.31
C ILE A 20 -4.78 -16.74 -9.82
N VAL A 21 -3.78 -16.99 -8.98
CA VAL A 21 -2.91 -15.95 -8.44
C VAL A 21 -2.04 -15.32 -9.54
N VAL A 22 -1.48 -16.12 -10.44
CA VAL A 22 -0.71 -15.61 -11.59
C VAL A 22 -1.60 -14.79 -12.52
N VAL A 23 -2.80 -15.30 -12.86
CA VAL A 23 -3.77 -14.57 -13.68
C VAL A 23 -4.16 -13.25 -13.02
N TYR A 24 -4.39 -13.27 -11.70
CA TYR A 24 -4.66 -12.06 -10.93
C TYR A 24 -3.55 -11.02 -11.09
N PHE A 25 -2.28 -11.39 -10.85
CA PHE A 25 -1.19 -10.41 -10.92
C PHE A 25 -0.99 -9.86 -12.33
N VAL A 26 -1.11 -10.69 -13.37
CA VAL A 26 -1.01 -10.24 -14.77
C VAL A 26 -2.13 -9.27 -15.11
N LEU A 27 -3.38 -9.62 -14.78
CA LEU A 27 -4.54 -8.77 -15.08
C LEU A 27 -4.55 -7.49 -14.24
N ALA A 28 -4.18 -7.57 -12.97
CA ALA A 28 -4.12 -6.43 -12.07
C ALA A 28 -3.07 -5.41 -12.54
N LEU A 29 -1.88 -5.87 -12.92
CA LEU A 29 -0.85 -5.01 -13.51
C LEU A 29 -1.34 -4.36 -14.81
N PHE A 30 -1.87 -5.16 -15.73
CA PHE A 30 -2.42 -4.65 -16.98
C PHE A 30 -3.49 -3.57 -16.72
N PHE A 31 -4.40 -3.83 -15.79
CA PHE A 31 -5.49 -2.92 -15.44
C PHE A 31 -4.99 -1.60 -14.86
N VAL A 32 -4.05 -1.64 -13.91
CA VAL A 32 -3.47 -0.44 -13.28
C VAL A 32 -2.75 0.42 -14.31
N PHE A 33 -1.93 -0.17 -15.19
CA PHE A 33 -1.23 0.60 -16.23
C PHE A 33 -2.19 1.13 -17.31
N TYR A 34 -3.19 0.34 -17.71
CA TYR A 34 -4.21 0.75 -18.67
C TYR A 34 -5.04 1.93 -18.17
N ILE A 35 -5.59 1.82 -16.95
CA ILE A 35 -6.35 2.88 -16.30
C ILE A 35 -5.47 4.10 -16.01
N GLY A 36 -4.25 3.87 -15.54
CA GLY A 36 -3.27 4.93 -15.29
C GLY A 36 -2.99 5.74 -16.55
N LYS A 37 -2.85 5.08 -17.70
CA LYS A 37 -2.71 5.75 -19.00
C LYS A 37 -3.99 6.51 -19.38
N LYS A 38 -5.16 5.90 -19.19
CA LYS A 38 -6.46 6.48 -19.58
C LYS A 38 -6.82 7.74 -18.79
N TYR A 39 -6.61 7.76 -17.47
CA TYR A 39 -6.96 8.88 -16.60
C TYR A 39 -5.78 9.82 -16.30
N GLY A 40 -4.61 9.57 -16.89
CA GLY A 40 -3.44 10.45 -16.79
C GLY A 40 -2.63 10.33 -15.48
N GLY A 41 -2.82 9.24 -14.73
CA GLY A 41 -1.99 8.91 -13.56
C GLY A 41 -0.62 8.32 -13.94
N LEU A 42 -0.49 7.76 -15.15
CA LEU A 42 0.77 7.22 -15.65
C LEU A 42 1.62 8.33 -16.27
N LYS A 43 2.70 8.70 -15.57
CA LYS A 43 3.65 9.75 -15.98
C LYS A 43 5.07 9.29 -15.71
N GLN A 44 6.04 9.87 -16.41
CA GLN A 44 7.46 9.63 -16.14
C GLN A 44 7.85 10.15 -14.76
N PHE A 45 8.62 9.36 -14.01
CA PHE A 45 9.22 9.79 -12.75
C PHE A 45 10.29 10.86 -12.99
N THR A 46 10.27 11.89 -12.17
CA THR A 46 11.36 12.86 -12.06
C THR A 46 12.37 12.37 -11.04
N THR A 47 13.58 12.95 -11.05
CA THR A 47 14.60 12.66 -10.03
C THR A 47 14.07 12.88 -8.62
N LEU A 48 13.31 13.96 -8.42
CA LEU A 48 12.73 14.30 -7.11
C LEU A 48 11.72 13.23 -6.66
N ASP A 49 10.92 12.69 -7.58
CA ASP A 49 10.00 11.60 -7.25
C ASP A 49 10.74 10.35 -6.77
N LEU A 50 11.83 9.98 -7.46
CA LEU A 50 12.63 8.82 -7.08
C LEU A 50 13.28 9.02 -5.70
N VAL A 51 13.72 10.24 -5.39
CA VAL A 51 14.23 10.60 -4.05
C VAL A 51 13.14 10.42 -2.99
N TYR A 52 11.91 10.92 -3.23
CA TYR A 52 10.80 10.73 -2.30
C TYR A 52 10.44 9.26 -2.09
N ILE A 53 10.41 8.46 -3.15
CA ILE A 53 10.17 7.02 -3.06
C ILE A 53 11.27 6.34 -2.22
N ALA A 54 12.54 6.62 -2.50
CA ALA A 54 13.66 6.02 -1.78
C ALA A 54 13.68 6.42 -0.30
N VAL A 55 13.45 7.70 0.01
CA VAL A 55 13.38 8.19 1.40
C VAL A 55 12.20 7.57 2.14
N GLY A 56 11.01 7.53 1.52
CA GLY A 56 9.83 6.91 2.11
C GLY A 56 10.03 5.43 2.41
N ALA A 57 10.62 4.68 1.47
CA ALA A 57 10.96 3.28 1.65
C ALA A 57 11.95 3.07 2.81
N ALA A 58 13.05 3.82 2.83
CA ALA A 58 14.07 3.72 3.88
C ALA A 58 13.52 4.08 5.27
N LEU A 59 12.68 5.12 5.37
CA LEU A 59 11.99 5.48 6.60
C LEU A 59 10.98 4.40 7.02
N GLY A 60 10.35 3.73 6.07
CA GLY A 60 9.51 2.55 6.33
C GLY A 60 10.29 1.43 7.01
N VAL A 61 11.48 1.09 6.50
CA VAL A 61 12.38 0.08 7.12
C VAL A 61 12.78 0.51 8.54
N ALA A 62 13.20 1.77 8.68
CA ALA A 62 13.57 2.34 9.98
C ALA A 62 12.40 2.25 10.99
N TRP A 63 11.19 2.54 10.53
CA TRP A 63 10.01 2.43 11.36
C TRP A 63 9.73 0.99 11.76
N GLU A 64 9.54 0.08 10.80
CA GLU A 64 9.05 -1.26 11.09
C GLU A 64 10.01 -2.06 11.99
N PHE A 65 11.30 -2.07 11.65
CA PHE A 65 12.28 -2.93 12.30
C PHE A 65 12.95 -2.35 13.54
N TYR A 66 12.96 -1.02 13.70
CA TYR A 66 13.56 -0.39 14.87
C TYR A 66 12.51 0.17 15.82
N ILE A 67 11.66 1.08 15.33
CA ILE A 67 10.68 1.78 16.18
C ILE A 67 9.50 0.87 16.51
N GLY A 68 8.85 0.31 15.49
CA GLY A 68 7.70 -0.58 15.60
C GLY A 68 8.04 -1.84 16.38
N SER A 69 9.19 -2.44 16.11
CA SER A 69 9.68 -3.60 16.87
C SER A 69 9.95 -3.28 18.35
N TYR A 70 10.43 -2.07 18.66
CA TYR A 70 10.58 -1.64 20.06
C TYR A 70 9.24 -1.40 20.73
N LEU A 71 8.33 -0.66 20.08
CA LEU A 71 7.00 -0.35 20.60
C LEU A 71 6.14 -1.61 20.75
N GLY A 72 6.28 -2.58 19.85
CA GLY A 72 5.58 -3.87 19.89
C GLY A 72 5.96 -4.75 21.08
N ARG A 73 7.04 -4.43 21.82
CA ARG A 73 7.33 -5.08 23.10
C ARG A 73 6.44 -4.59 24.24
N VAL A 74 5.85 -3.40 24.08
CA VAL A 74 5.02 -2.74 25.10
C VAL A 74 3.55 -2.75 24.71
N LEU A 75 3.26 -2.63 23.41
CA LEU A 75 1.93 -2.67 22.86
C LEU A 75 1.62 -4.07 22.32
N PRO A 76 0.55 -4.74 22.79
CA PRO A 76 0.17 -6.04 22.26
C PRO A 76 -0.18 -5.92 20.77
N SER A 77 0.46 -6.75 19.94
CA SER A 77 0.02 -6.94 18.57
C SER A 77 -1.31 -7.69 18.59
N SER A 78 -2.27 -7.17 17.84
CA SER A 78 -3.55 -7.83 17.60
C SER A 78 -3.83 -7.79 16.10
N PRO A 79 -4.74 -8.63 15.59
CA PRO A 79 -5.25 -8.50 14.22
C PRO A 79 -5.70 -7.07 13.88
N PHE A 80 -6.11 -6.30 14.88
CA PHE A 80 -6.56 -4.92 14.71
C PHE A 80 -5.42 -3.89 14.76
N ILE A 81 -4.24 -4.21 15.30
CA ILE A 81 -3.17 -3.24 15.58
C ILE A 81 -1.80 -3.88 15.33
N GLY A 82 -1.14 -3.43 14.26
CA GLY A 82 0.25 -3.75 13.93
C GLY A 82 1.11 -2.49 13.86
N VAL A 83 1.71 -2.07 14.97
CA VAL A 83 2.41 -0.76 15.08
C VAL A 83 3.54 -0.59 14.05
N GLY A 84 4.29 -1.66 13.76
CA GLY A 84 5.32 -1.65 12.71
C GLY A 84 4.71 -1.43 11.33
N PHE A 85 3.79 -2.30 10.93
CA PHE A 85 3.07 -2.22 9.66
C PHE A 85 2.37 -0.87 9.47
N TRP A 86 1.67 -0.37 10.50
CA TRP A 86 0.93 0.88 10.44
C TRP A 86 1.80 2.09 10.15
N GLY A 87 2.93 2.23 10.84
CA GLY A 87 3.80 3.37 10.55
C GLY A 87 4.51 3.24 9.21
N ARG A 88 4.86 2.02 8.76
CA ARG A 88 5.33 1.79 7.39
C ARG A 88 4.31 2.29 6.37
N ILE A 89 3.07 1.82 6.47
CA ILE A 89 1.99 2.22 5.56
C ILE A 89 1.73 3.72 5.60
N LEU A 90 1.71 4.31 6.79
CA LEU A 90 1.55 5.76 6.95
C LEU A 90 2.65 6.52 6.20
N ILE A 91 3.92 6.13 6.38
CA ILE A 91 5.06 6.76 5.72
C ILE A 91 4.94 6.60 4.19
N VAL A 92 4.74 5.37 3.71
CA VAL A 92 4.64 5.07 2.28
C VAL A 92 3.52 5.90 1.63
N LEU A 93 2.34 5.97 2.23
CA LEU A 93 1.21 6.74 1.68
C LEU A 93 1.46 8.25 1.66
N ILE A 94 2.21 8.80 2.63
CA ILE A 94 2.60 10.21 2.60
C ILE A 94 3.52 10.49 1.40
N PHE A 95 4.59 9.72 1.23
CA PHE A 95 5.55 9.94 0.15
C PHE A 95 4.94 9.64 -1.23
N VAL A 96 4.14 8.58 -1.35
CA VAL A 96 3.38 8.31 -2.59
C VAL A 96 2.37 9.41 -2.87
N GLY A 97 1.72 9.97 -1.85
CA GLY A 97 0.84 11.14 -1.98
C GLY A 97 1.54 12.41 -2.47
N LEU A 98 2.86 12.53 -2.30
CA LEU A 98 3.66 13.60 -2.91
C LEU A 98 3.96 13.32 -4.39
N VAL A 99 4.30 12.08 -4.72
CA VAL A 99 4.70 11.66 -6.07
C VAL A 99 3.50 11.58 -7.03
N ARG A 100 2.41 10.91 -6.62
CA ARG A 100 1.12 10.81 -7.33
C ARG A 100 1.21 10.25 -8.75
N LYS A 101 2.12 9.31 -8.96
CA LYS A 101 2.34 8.64 -10.26
C LYS A 101 2.15 7.14 -10.10
N VAL A 102 1.47 6.53 -11.07
CA VAL A 102 1.29 5.08 -11.11
C VAL A 102 2.66 4.41 -11.18
N GLY A 103 2.89 3.45 -10.31
CA GLY A 103 4.16 2.76 -10.08
C GLY A 103 4.88 3.22 -8.81
N SER A 104 4.43 4.29 -8.15
CA SER A 104 5.09 4.80 -6.95
C SER A 104 4.80 3.93 -5.73
N GLY A 105 3.60 3.36 -5.61
CA GLY A 105 3.28 2.41 -4.55
C GLY A 105 4.10 1.13 -4.67
N MET A 106 4.07 0.51 -5.85
CA MET A 106 4.87 -0.68 -6.16
C MET A 106 6.36 -0.43 -5.97
N LEU A 107 6.92 0.66 -6.52
CA LEU A 107 8.35 0.93 -6.42
C LEU A 107 8.79 1.24 -4.98
N SER A 108 7.96 1.93 -4.19
CA SER A 108 8.24 2.18 -2.77
C SER A 108 8.34 0.88 -1.99
N LEU A 109 7.41 -0.05 -2.20
CA LEU A 109 7.44 -1.33 -1.50
C LEU A 109 8.51 -2.27 -2.04
N LEU A 110 8.82 -2.23 -3.33
CA LEU A 110 9.95 -2.97 -3.89
C LEU A 110 11.27 -2.56 -3.20
N ILE A 111 11.52 -1.24 -3.12
CA ILE A 111 12.73 -0.71 -2.47
C ILE A 111 12.70 -1.01 -0.97
N TYR A 112 11.55 -0.85 -0.32
CA TYR A 112 11.37 -1.21 1.09
C TYR A 112 11.79 -2.67 1.32
N ASN A 113 11.25 -3.63 0.56
CA ASN A 113 11.56 -5.05 0.73
C ASN A 113 13.04 -5.36 0.48
N ILE A 114 13.65 -4.79 -0.57
CA ILE A 114 15.09 -4.95 -0.82
C ILE A 114 15.93 -4.46 0.37
N LEU A 115 15.57 -3.31 0.96
CA LEU A 115 16.28 -2.76 2.11
C LEU A 115 16.01 -3.55 3.39
N SER A 116 14.76 -3.95 3.63
CA SER A 116 14.36 -4.83 4.75
C SER A 116 15.14 -6.13 4.70
N ASP A 117 15.28 -6.71 3.52
CA ASP A 117 15.98 -7.96 3.34
C ASP A 117 17.49 -7.79 3.57
N LEU A 118 18.08 -6.73 3.03
CA LEU A 118 19.50 -6.43 3.24
C LEU A 118 19.86 -6.17 4.71
N PHE A 119 19.00 -5.47 5.46
CA PHE A 119 19.33 -4.99 6.81
C PHE A 119 18.69 -5.81 7.94
N HIS A 120 17.68 -6.63 7.67
CA HIS A 120 16.93 -7.35 8.70
C HIS A 120 16.79 -8.85 8.42
N TYR A 121 16.36 -9.26 7.21
CA TYR A 121 16.03 -10.66 6.94
C TYR A 121 17.18 -11.50 6.35
N GLY A 122 18.24 -10.88 5.83
CA GLY A 122 19.45 -11.56 5.37
C GLY A 122 19.26 -12.43 4.13
N PHE A 123 18.33 -12.08 3.23
CA PHE A 123 17.97 -12.81 2.02
C PHE A 123 17.33 -14.18 2.26
N GLY A 124 16.83 -14.46 3.47
CA GLY A 124 16.32 -15.77 3.88
C GLY A 124 14.95 -16.19 3.36
N GLY A 125 14.20 -15.31 2.69
CA GLY A 125 12.86 -15.62 2.15
C GLY A 125 12.39 -14.74 0.97
N GLU A 126 13.22 -13.81 0.53
CA GLU A 126 12.85 -12.65 -0.28
C GLU A 126 13.40 -12.78 -1.70
N PRO A 127 12.71 -13.57 -2.53
CA PRO A 127 12.09 -12.87 -3.65
C PRO A 127 10.56 -12.89 -3.58
N ILE A 128 9.97 -13.85 -2.87
CA ILE A 128 8.54 -14.08 -2.92
C ILE A 128 7.75 -13.07 -2.10
N PHE A 129 8.28 -12.66 -0.94
CA PHE A 129 7.70 -11.60 -0.10
C PHE A 129 7.77 -10.25 -0.80
N THR A 130 8.86 -9.99 -1.51
CA THR A 130 8.98 -8.82 -2.38
C THR A 130 7.87 -8.79 -3.45
N ILE A 131 7.60 -9.91 -4.13
CA ILE A 131 6.51 -10.01 -5.12
C ILE A 131 5.16 -9.77 -4.43
N TYR A 132 4.94 -10.43 -3.30
CA TYR A 132 3.73 -10.29 -2.50
C TYR A 132 3.47 -8.81 -2.14
N GLU A 133 4.37 -8.13 -1.44
CA GLU A 133 4.13 -6.76 -0.99
C GLU A 133 4.04 -5.77 -2.15
N THR A 134 4.91 -5.92 -3.16
CA THR A 134 4.92 -5.05 -4.34
C THR A 134 3.63 -5.19 -5.13
N LEU A 135 3.22 -6.42 -5.47
CA LEU A 135 2.08 -6.69 -6.36
C LEU A 135 0.73 -6.78 -5.63
N THR A 136 0.70 -6.58 -4.30
CA THR A 136 -0.55 -6.46 -3.53
C THR A 136 -0.69 -5.05 -2.97
N TYR A 137 -0.12 -4.74 -1.81
CA TYR A 137 -0.19 -3.42 -1.16
C TYR A 137 0.25 -2.31 -2.12
N GLY A 138 1.38 -2.47 -2.80
CA GLY A 138 1.93 -1.46 -3.71
C GLY A 138 1.02 -1.24 -4.91
N LEU A 139 0.51 -2.33 -5.46
CA LEU A 139 -0.42 -2.32 -6.57
C LEU A 139 -1.77 -1.69 -6.19
N PHE A 140 -2.27 -1.89 -4.98
CA PHE A 140 -3.50 -1.25 -4.50
C PHE A 140 -3.36 0.27 -4.34
N ILE A 141 -2.19 0.74 -3.89
CA ILE A 141 -1.88 2.17 -3.88
C ILE A 141 -1.88 2.70 -5.33
N ASP A 142 -1.18 2.03 -6.23
CA ASP A 142 -1.08 2.45 -7.62
C ASP A 142 -2.41 2.39 -8.37
N LEU A 143 -3.28 1.44 -8.02
CA LEU A 143 -4.66 1.39 -8.49
C LEU A 143 -5.44 2.64 -8.08
N MET A 144 -5.31 3.08 -6.83
CA MET A 144 -5.95 4.31 -6.37
C MET A 144 -5.40 5.56 -7.06
N ILE A 145 -4.09 5.63 -7.32
CA ILE A 145 -3.49 6.70 -8.12
C ILE A 145 -4.05 6.68 -9.55
N ALA A 146 -4.17 5.49 -10.14
CA ALA A 146 -4.70 5.31 -11.48
C ALA A 146 -6.16 5.77 -11.58
N LEU A 147 -7.01 5.37 -10.63
CA LEU A 147 -8.43 5.74 -10.58
C LEU A 147 -8.65 7.24 -10.33
N THR A 148 -7.77 7.88 -9.55
CA THR A 148 -7.83 9.32 -9.26
C THR A 148 -7.15 10.18 -10.32
N GLY A 149 -6.49 9.57 -11.32
CA GLY A 149 -5.74 10.29 -12.35
C GLY A 149 -4.54 11.07 -11.81
N GLY A 150 -3.87 10.53 -10.80
CA GLY A 150 -2.75 11.20 -10.12
C GLY A 150 -3.19 12.28 -9.13
N LYS A 151 -4.42 12.21 -8.60
CA LYS A 151 -4.98 13.15 -7.61
C LYS A 151 -5.38 12.46 -6.31
N ILE A 152 -4.62 11.45 -5.93
CA ILE A 152 -4.83 10.70 -4.69
C ILE A 152 -4.87 11.64 -3.49
N PHE A 153 -5.75 11.33 -2.54
CA PHE A 153 -6.14 12.12 -1.38
C PHE A 153 -6.65 13.54 -1.72
N GLY A 154 -7.14 13.75 -2.94
CA GLY A 154 -7.55 15.07 -3.45
C GLY A 154 -6.39 16.03 -3.72
N ILE A 155 -5.13 15.56 -3.68
CA ILE A 155 -3.94 16.38 -3.88
C ILE A 155 -3.83 16.75 -5.37
N GLY A 156 -3.65 18.03 -5.68
CA GLY A 156 -3.62 18.54 -7.06
C GLY A 156 -4.99 18.87 -7.68
N LEU A 157 -6.07 18.84 -6.90
CA LEU A 157 -7.34 19.45 -7.30
C LEU A 157 -7.21 20.98 -7.36
N LYS A 158 -7.66 21.56 -8.47
CA LYS A 158 -7.70 23.01 -8.69
C LYS A 158 -9.09 23.57 -8.37
N PRO A 159 -9.17 24.82 -7.89
CA PRO A 159 -10.45 25.50 -7.71
C PRO A 159 -11.16 25.68 -9.07
N SER A 160 -12.50 25.71 -9.04
CA SER A 160 -13.31 25.92 -10.24
C SER A 160 -13.27 27.41 -10.62
N ASN A 161 -12.79 27.71 -11.82
CA ASN A 161 -12.66 29.10 -12.33
C ASN A 161 -14.00 29.76 -12.68
N ASN A 162 -15.11 29.01 -12.69
CA ASN A 162 -16.43 29.49 -13.16
C ASN A 162 -17.31 30.10 -12.07
N THR A 163 -16.74 30.64 -11.00
CA THR A 163 -17.53 31.09 -9.84
C THR A 163 -17.28 32.57 -9.57
N ASN A 164 -18.32 33.41 -9.71
CA ASN A 164 -18.34 34.82 -9.27
C ASN A 164 -18.33 34.95 -7.73
N GLN A 165 -17.74 33.98 -7.03
CA GLN A 165 -17.73 33.88 -5.57
C GLN A 165 -16.40 34.41 -5.02
N PRO A 166 -16.40 34.94 -3.78
CA PRO A 166 -15.17 35.30 -3.08
C PRO A 166 -14.17 34.14 -3.05
N GLU A 167 -12.88 34.43 -3.30
CA GLU A 167 -11.81 33.42 -3.34
C GLU A 167 -11.76 32.56 -2.07
N GLU A 168 -12.04 33.15 -0.91
CA GLU A 168 -12.06 32.45 0.38
C GLU A 168 -13.10 31.32 0.42
N ILE A 169 -14.28 31.53 -0.17
CA ILE A 169 -15.37 30.54 -0.21
C ILE A 169 -14.98 29.39 -1.15
N VAL A 170 -14.39 29.72 -2.30
CA VAL A 170 -13.89 28.74 -3.27
C VAL A 170 -12.81 27.87 -2.62
N LEU A 171 -11.85 28.48 -1.92
CA LEU A 171 -10.77 27.77 -1.25
C LEU A 171 -11.27 26.88 -0.12
N LYS A 172 -12.25 27.34 0.67
CA LYS A 172 -12.87 26.57 1.74
C LYS A 172 -13.62 25.35 1.20
N SER A 173 -14.35 25.51 0.10
CA SER A 173 -15.06 24.39 -0.55
C SER A 173 -14.09 23.35 -1.13
N LEU A 174 -12.99 23.79 -1.76
CA LEU A 174 -11.94 22.92 -2.26
C LEU A 174 -11.28 22.14 -1.11
N ARG A 175 -10.92 22.81 -0.02
CA ARG A 175 -10.34 22.16 1.17
C ARG A 175 -11.26 21.09 1.75
N ARG A 176 -12.55 21.39 1.86
CA ARG A 176 -13.54 20.41 2.32
C ARG A 176 -13.59 19.20 1.39
N ARG A 177 -13.65 19.42 0.08
CA ARG A 177 -13.64 18.34 -0.92
C ARG A 177 -12.38 17.49 -0.85
N GLN A 178 -11.21 18.12 -0.73
CA GLN A 178 -9.94 17.43 -0.54
C GLN A 178 -9.93 16.56 0.71
N THR A 179 -10.39 17.09 1.85
CA THR A 179 -10.49 16.31 3.10
C THR A 179 -11.44 15.13 2.96
N ILE A 180 -12.60 15.32 2.33
CA ILE A 180 -13.57 14.23 2.10
C ILE A 180 -12.94 13.15 1.22
N LEU A 181 -12.27 13.53 0.13
CA LEU A 181 -11.58 12.57 -0.73
C LEU A 181 -10.46 11.83 -0.01
N ALA A 182 -9.65 12.53 0.79
CA ALA A 182 -8.62 11.89 1.61
C ALA A 182 -9.20 10.82 2.55
N VAL A 183 -10.35 11.09 3.18
CA VAL A 183 -11.05 10.13 4.04
C VAL A 183 -11.61 8.96 3.22
N VAL A 184 -12.34 9.24 2.14
CA VAL A 184 -12.98 8.20 1.31
C VAL A 184 -11.94 7.29 0.67
N GLU A 185 -10.90 7.86 0.07
CA GLU A 185 -9.81 7.09 -0.53
C GLU A 185 -8.99 6.34 0.52
N GLY A 186 -8.82 6.91 1.72
CA GLY A 186 -8.28 6.21 2.87
C GLY A 186 -9.10 4.97 3.23
N ILE A 187 -10.42 5.09 3.38
CA ILE A 187 -11.31 3.96 3.66
C ILE A 187 -11.16 2.86 2.60
N VAL A 188 -11.17 3.22 1.32
CA VAL A 188 -11.01 2.26 0.22
C VAL A 188 -9.66 1.55 0.32
N LEU A 189 -8.57 2.28 0.53
CA LEU A 189 -7.24 1.68 0.71
C LEU A 189 -7.17 0.79 1.94
N GLY A 190 -7.79 1.16 3.05
CA GLY A 190 -7.80 0.35 4.28
C GLY A 190 -8.51 -0.99 4.07
N ILE A 191 -9.65 -0.98 3.36
CA ILE A 191 -10.35 -2.21 2.99
C ILE A 191 -9.49 -3.07 2.05
N LEU A 192 -8.81 -2.45 1.07
CA LEU A 192 -7.91 -3.17 0.18
C LEU A 192 -6.71 -3.77 0.92
N PHE A 193 -6.18 -3.09 1.94
CA PHE A 193 -5.01 -3.53 2.71
C PHE A 193 -5.30 -4.67 3.69
N ALA A 194 -6.58 -4.93 3.99
CA ALA A 194 -6.98 -6.12 4.74
C ALA A 194 -6.89 -7.41 3.92
N ILE A 195 -6.72 -7.32 2.58
CA ILE A 195 -6.72 -8.49 1.67
C ILE A 195 -5.38 -9.23 1.61
N PRO A 196 -4.21 -8.58 1.48
CA PRO A 196 -2.96 -9.25 1.14
C PRO A 196 -2.61 -10.36 2.13
N ASP A 197 -2.58 -10.08 3.43
CA ASP A 197 -2.11 -11.06 4.39
C ASP A 197 -3.07 -12.26 4.53
N PRO A 198 -4.40 -12.08 4.69
CA PRO A 198 -5.31 -13.21 4.79
C PRO A 198 -5.48 -13.99 3.48
N ILE A 199 -5.62 -13.30 2.34
CA ILE A 199 -5.93 -13.97 1.06
C ILE A 199 -4.65 -14.41 0.33
N PHE A 200 -3.69 -13.52 0.14
CA PHE A 200 -2.50 -13.86 -0.62
C PHE A 200 -1.47 -14.59 0.25
N TYR A 201 -1.22 -14.15 1.47
CA TYR A 201 -0.23 -14.82 2.31
C TYR A 201 -0.76 -16.11 2.93
N LEU A 202 -1.83 -16.07 3.73
CA LEU A 202 -2.32 -17.25 4.45
C LEU A 202 -2.96 -18.31 3.55
N ALA A 203 -3.71 -17.91 2.52
CA ALA A 203 -4.42 -18.86 1.65
C ALA A 203 -3.63 -19.29 0.40
N PHE A 204 -2.50 -18.64 0.09
CA PHE A 204 -1.65 -19.00 -1.06
C PHE A 204 -0.16 -19.11 -0.73
N PHE A 205 0.54 -17.99 -0.47
CA PHE A 205 2.01 -18.00 -0.35
C PHE A 205 2.49 -18.90 0.78
N ARG A 206 1.88 -18.86 1.96
CA ARG A 206 2.32 -19.70 3.10
C ARG A 206 2.13 -21.21 2.81
N PRO A 207 0.98 -21.68 2.27
CA PRO A 207 0.85 -23.03 1.72
C PRO A 207 1.89 -23.38 0.66
N PHE A 208 2.04 -22.54 -0.36
CA PHE A 208 2.94 -22.75 -1.49
C PHE A 208 4.41 -22.85 -1.05
N LEU A 209 4.83 -21.96 -0.15
CA LEU A 209 6.22 -21.87 0.30
C LEU A 209 6.58 -22.95 1.31
N TYR A 210 5.68 -23.27 2.25
CA TYR A 210 6.00 -24.07 3.42
C TYR A 210 5.18 -25.36 3.56
N GLY A 211 4.19 -25.59 2.71
CA GLY A 211 3.23 -26.70 2.82
C GLY A 211 2.26 -26.54 3.99
N ALA A 212 1.97 -25.29 4.38
CA ALA A 212 1.04 -25.01 5.48
C ALA A 212 -0.41 -25.28 5.05
N ILE A 213 -1.19 -25.93 5.92
CA ILE A 213 -2.61 -26.18 5.69
C ILE A 213 -3.38 -24.87 5.82
N VAL A 214 -4.29 -24.60 4.87
CA VAL A 214 -5.15 -23.41 4.91
C VAL A 214 -6.29 -23.61 5.90
N ASN A 215 -6.44 -22.66 6.82
CA ASN A 215 -7.63 -22.56 7.66
C ASN A 215 -8.49 -21.37 7.22
N TRP A 216 -9.56 -21.65 6.48
CA TRP A 216 -10.48 -20.63 5.98
C TRP A 216 -11.23 -19.86 7.07
N GLN A 217 -11.37 -20.42 8.28
CA GLN A 217 -11.94 -19.70 9.42
C GLN A 217 -10.98 -18.59 9.88
N THR A 218 -9.68 -18.90 9.99
CA THR A 218 -8.64 -17.91 10.32
C THR A 218 -8.54 -16.85 9.23
N VAL A 219 -8.50 -17.26 7.95
CA VAL A 219 -8.46 -16.32 6.81
C VAL A 219 -9.65 -15.36 6.84
N THR A 220 -10.87 -15.85 7.06
CA THR A 220 -12.07 -15.01 7.09
C THR A 220 -12.07 -14.08 8.30
N PHE A 221 -11.65 -14.58 9.46
CA PHE A 221 -11.55 -13.79 10.68
C PHE A 221 -10.55 -12.65 10.54
N ASP A 222 -9.33 -12.94 10.07
CA ASP A 222 -8.27 -11.94 9.91
C ASP A 222 -8.65 -10.90 8.85
N LEU A 223 -9.26 -11.31 7.73
CA LEU A 223 -9.78 -10.39 6.72
C LEU A 223 -10.77 -9.37 7.30
N ILE A 224 -11.68 -9.81 8.18
CA ILE A 224 -12.65 -8.90 8.81
C ILE A 224 -11.98 -8.08 9.92
N ALA A 225 -11.07 -8.68 10.68
CA ALA A 225 -10.43 -8.06 11.82
C ALA A 225 -9.41 -6.98 11.42
N PHE A 226 -8.79 -7.07 10.24
CA PHE A 226 -7.80 -6.10 9.78
C PHE A 226 -8.47 -4.80 9.30
N ILE A 227 -9.69 -4.88 8.75
CA ILE A 227 -10.41 -3.73 8.16
C ILE A 227 -10.47 -2.50 9.08
N PRO A 228 -10.94 -2.58 10.35
CA PRO A 228 -11.06 -1.40 11.19
C PRO A 228 -9.72 -0.70 11.41
N GLY A 229 -8.67 -1.49 11.67
CA GLY A 229 -7.33 -0.98 11.91
C GLY A 229 -6.74 -0.30 10.68
N ASP A 230 -6.81 -0.99 9.55
CA ASP A 230 -6.27 -0.53 8.28
C ASP A 230 -7.00 0.72 7.79
N VAL A 231 -8.32 0.77 7.91
CA VAL A 231 -9.12 1.97 7.58
C VAL A 231 -8.72 3.18 8.43
N ILE A 232 -8.50 3.00 9.73
CA ILE A 232 -8.10 4.10 10.60
C ILE A 232 -6.75 4.66 10.15
N ILE A 233 -5.75 3.79 9.96
CA ILE A 233 -4.39 4.24 9.64
C ILE A 233 -4.31 4.86 8.25
N THR A 234 -5.03 4.33 7.24
CA THR A 234 -5.03 4.89 5.89
C THR A 234 -5.79 6.22 5.80
N ILE A 235 -6.85 6.44 6.58
CA ILE A 235 -7.49 7.75 6.72
C ILE A 235 -6.49 8.76 7.31
N ILE A 236 -5.82 8.40 8.40
CA ILE A 236 -4.82 9.26 9.04
C ILE A 236 -3.71 9.58 8.03
N ALA A 237 -3.20 8.56 7.34
CA ALA A 237 -2.15 8.72 6.33
C ALA A 237 -2.59 9.65 5.19
N GLY A 238 -3.80 9.49 4.65
CA GLY A 238 -4.33 10.36 3.59
C GLY A 238 -4.47 11.81 4.05
N LEU A 239 -4.96 12.04 5.26
CA LEU A 239 -5.06 13.38 5.85
C LEU A 239 -3.69 14.02 6.10
N LEU A 240 -2.71 13.23 6.56
CA LEU A 240 -1.34 13.69 6.74
C LEU A 240 -0.66 13.99 5.40
N ALA A 241 -0.82 13.13 4.40
CA ALA A 241 -0.31 13.34 3.05
C ALA A 241 -0.81 14.68 2.49
N LEU A 242 -2.11 14.97 2.66
CA LEU A 242 -2.71 16.24 2.26
C LEU A 242 -2.13 17.45 3.00
N ARG A 243 -1.79 17.31 4.29
CA ARG A 243 -1.15 18.38 5.08
C ARG A 243 0.29 18.60 4.64
N VAL A 244 1.05 17.51 4.47
CA VAL A 244 2.45 17.55 4.04
C VAL A 244 2.54 18.17 2.65
N SER A 245 1.69 17.75 1.70
CA SER A 245 1.72 18.29 0.33
C SER A 245 1.57 19.82 0.30
N ARG A 246 0.68 20.36 1.14
CA ARG A 246 0.48 21.80 1.29
C ARG A 246 1.70 22.49 1.89
N ALA A 247 2.37 21.86 2.86
CA ALA A 247 3.56 22.40 3.50
C ALA A 247 4.75 22.49 2.54
N VAL A 248 4.89 21.53 1.62
CA VAL A 248 5.94 21.55 0.57
C VAL A 248 5.53 22.29 -0.70
N GLY A 249 4.37 22.95 -0.73
CA GLY A 249 3.95 23.82 -1.83
C GLY A 249 3.43 23.09 -3.08
N GLN A 250 2.87 21.88 -2.93
CA GLN A 250 2.29 21.07 -4.02
C GLN A 250 0.76 21.11 -4.11
#